data_AF-D3AMY0-F1
#
_entry.id   AF-D3AMY0-F1
#
_cell.length_a   1.000
_cell.length_b   1.000
_cell.length_c   1.000
_cell.angle_alpha   90.00
_cell.angle_beta   90.00
_cell.angle_gamma   90.00
#
_symmetry.space_group_name_H-M   'P 1'
#
loop_
_entity.id
_entity.type
_entity.pdbx_description
1 polymer ?
#
loop_
_entity_poly.entity_id
_entity_poly.type
_entity_poly.pdbx_seq_one_letter_code
_entity_poly.pdbx_strand_id
1 'polypeptide(L)'
;METKYAKAKFLDVFKYSFGGLGSNLAFFLVMSYLTFFYTDIFGISSMVVSGLMLISRFIDAFTDPVMGMLGDHTRSKMGKYRPWIIWGAPVLGFLIFLLFTAPDLSPNMKVVYVYVVYIAYSLASTVVNIPYHSLTPVMSQDPYQ
;
A
#
# COMPACT_ATOMS: atom_id res chain seq x y z
N MET A 1 -35.16 4.45 -16.29
CA MET A 1 -35.08 4.04 -14.88
C MET A 1 -33.95 4.81 -14.25
N GLU A 2 -34.27 5.84 -13.47
CA GLU A 2 -33.31 6.69 -12.76
C GLU A 2 -32.53 5.85 -11.75
N THR A 3 -31.24 5.63 -12.01
CA THR A 3 -30.31 5.18 -11.00
C THR A 3 -30.19 6.29 -9.95
N LYS A 4 -30.96 6.16 -8.86
CA LYS A 4 -30.80 6.96 -7.65
C LYS A 4 -29.32 6.93 -7.25
N TYR A 5 -28.60 8.00 -7.55
CA TYR A 5 -27.30 8.29 -6.95
C TYR A 5 -27.54 8.55 -5.47
N ALA A 6 -27.55 7.48 -4.68
CA ALA A 6 -27.59 7.59 -3.24
C ALA A 6 -26.33 8.38 -2.83
N LYS A 7 -26.51 9.65 -2.43
CA LYS A 7 -25.46 10.46 -1.78
C LYS A 7 -24.78 9.54 -0.76
N ALA A 8 -23.50 9.23 -0.99
CA ALA A 8 -22.75 8.39 -0.06
C ALA A 8 -22.94 8.97 1.34
N LYS A 9 -23.42 8.14 2.29
CA LYS A 9 -23.66 8.61 3.66
C LYS A 9 -22.35 9.22 4.16
N PHE A 10 -22.42 10.33 4.88
CA PHE A 10 -21.23 10.97 5.47
C PHE A 10 -20.32 9.98 6.20
N LEU A 11 -20.91 8.96 6.84
CA LEU A 11 -20.19 7.87 7.49
C LEU A 11 -19.35 7.00 6.54
N ASP A 12 -19.82 6.77 5.31
CA ASP A 12 -19.09 6.01 4.29
C ASP A 12 -17.93 6.83 3.73
N VAL A 13 -18.13 8.14 3.55
CA VAL A 13 -17.07 9.09 3.19
C VAL A 13 -16.02 9.17 4.30
N PHE A 14 -16.46 9.26 5.56
CA PHE A 14 -15.56 9.32 6.71
C PHE A 14 -14.72 8.04 6.85
N LYS A 15 -15.31 6.86 6.69
CA LYS A 15 -14.58 5.58 6.68
C LYS A 15 -13.57 5.49 5.53
N TYR A 16 -13.97 5.94 4.34
CA TYR A 16 -13.08 5.97 3.18
C TYR A 16 -11.90 6.92 3.39
N SER A 17 -12.18 8.14 3.84
CA SER A 17 -11.16 9.15 4.14
C SER A 17 -10.24 8.71 5.28
N PHE A 18 -10.75 8.05 6.32
CA PHE A 18 -9.93 7.56 7.43
C PHE A 18 -8.99 6.43 6.99
N GLY A 19 -9.46 5.52 6.13
CA GLY A 19 -8.61 4.51 5.49
C GLY A 19 -7.53 5.14 4.61
N GLY A 20 -7.93 6.09 3.74
CA GLY A 20 -7.01 6.81 2.87
C GLY A 20 -5.98 7.67 3.61
N LEU A 21 -6.37 8.27 4.74
CA LEU A 21 -5.47 8.98 5.65
C LEU A 21 -4.48 8.02 6.31
N GLY A 22 -4.94 6.86 6.80
CA GLY A 22 -4.07 5.85 7.40
C GLY A 22 -3.03 5.31 6.40
N SER A 23 -3.45 5.03 5.17
CA SER A 23 -2.57 4.60 4.09
C SER A 23 -1.53 5.67 3.72
N ASN A 24 -1.95 6.94 3.62
CA ASN A 24 -1.04 8.05 3.32
C ASN A 24 -0.05 8.33 4.46
N LEU A 25 -0.52 8.32 5.70
CA LEU A 25 0.33 8.47 6.88
C LEU A 25 1.38 7.36 6.92
N ALA A 26 0.98 6.12 6.69
CA ALA A 26 1.90 5.00 6.61
C ALA A 26 2.92 5.19 5.48
N PHE A 27 2.49 5.63 4.30
CA PHE A 27 3.38 5.92 3.19
C PHE A 27 4.42 6.99 3.54
N PHE A 28 4.00 8.10 4.17
CA PHE A 28 4.92 9.13 4.65
C PHE A 28 5.88 8.62 5.72
N LEU A 29 5.40 7.80 6.65
CA LEU A 29 6.21 7.18 7.70
C LEU A 29 7.28 6.28 7.09
N VAL A 30 6.89 5.40 6.16
CA VAL A 30 7.84 4.50 5.49
C VAL A 30 8.84 5.29 4.64
N MET A 31 8.40 6.31 3.90
CA MET A 31 9.30 7.08 3.04
C MET A 31 10.33 7.89 3.82
N SER A 32 9.97 8.41 5.00
CA SER A 32 10.86 9.26 5.81
C SER A 32 11.66 8.50 6.87
N TYR A 33 11.06 7.50 7.52
CA TYR A 33 11.62 6.88 8.72
C TYR A 33 12.23 5.49 8.48
N LEU A 34 11.84 4.79 7.42
CA LEU A 34 12.29 3.41 7.19
C LEU A 34 13.82 3.30 7.05
N THR A 35 14.43 4.20 6.28
CA THR A 35 15.88 4.21 6.08
C THR A 35 16.60 4.38 7.41
N PHE A 36 16.17 5.35 8.22
CA PHE A 36 16.68 5.60 9.57
C PHE A 36 16.50 4.39 10.49
N PHE A 37 15.33 3.76 10.48
CA PHE A 37 15.05 2.58 11.29
C PHE A 37 15.98 1.41 10.94
N TYR A 38 16.23 1.15 9.66
CA TYR A 38 17.10 0.04 9.26
C TYR A 38 18.58 0.30 9.46
N THR A 39 19.04 1.55 9.30
CA THR A 39 20.45 1.89 9.53
C THR A 39 20.79 2.07 11.00
N ASP A 40 19.98 2.83 11.75
CA ASP A 40 20.34 3.29 13.09
C ASP A 40 19.74 2.43 14.21
N ILE A 41 18.54 1.85 14.02
CA ILE A 41 17.88 1.03 15.06
C ILE A 41 18.18 -0.45 14.86
N PHE A 42 18.05 -0.94 13.62
CA PHE A 42 18.29 -2.34 13.29
C PHE A 42 19.78 -2.68 13.10
N GLY A 43 20.62 -1.67 12.88
CA GLY A 43 22.07 -1.81 12.74
C GLY A 43 22.49 -2.55 11.46
N ILE A 44 21.70 -2.47 10.39
CA ILE A 44 22.02 -3.11 9.11
C ILE A 44 22.87 -2.14 8.28
N SER A 45 23.88 -2.68 7.57
CA SER A 45 24.73 -1.87 6.69
C SER A 45 23.89 -1.10 5.64
N SER A 46 24.20 0.18 5.46
CA SER A 46 23.57 1.05 4.45
C SER A 46 23.67 0.50 3.02
N MET A 47 24.73 -0.28 2.72
CA MET A 47 24.88 -0.97 1.44
C MET A 47 23.76 -1.99 1.21
N VAL A 48 23.38 -2.73 2.25
CA VAL A 48 22.33 -3.75 2.17
C VAL A 48 20.95 -3.10 2.00
N VAL A 49 20.70 -1.98 2.71
CA VAL A 49 19.48 -1.18 2.58
C VAL A 49 19.35 -0.60 1.17
N SER A 50 20.45 -0.09 0.61
CA SER A 50 20.46 0.43 -0.77
C SER A 50 20.18 -0.66 -1.80
N GLY A 51 20.77 -1.85 -1.63
CA GLY A 51 20.49 -3.02 -2.47
C GLY A 51 19.03 -3.47 -2.39
N LEU A 52 18.42 -3.37 -1.21
CA LEU A 52 17.01 -3.68 -0.99
C LEU A 52 16.10 -2.71 -1.74
N MET A 53 16.39 -1.41 -1.68
CA MET A 53 15.63 -0.40 -2.43
C MET A 53 15.76 -0.60 -3.94
N LEU A 54 16.93 -1.03 -4.42
CA LEU A 54 17.12 -1.40 -5.83
C LEU A 54 16.27 -2.60 -6.23
N ILE A 55 16.33 -3.69 -5.46
CA ILE A 55 15.57 -4.91 -5.74
C ILE A 55 14.07 -4.65 -5.66
N SER A 56 13.61 -3.86 -4.68
CA SER A 56 12.20 -3.49 -4.59
C SER A 56 11.75 -2.71 -5.81
N ARG A 57 12.53 -1.74 -6.30
CA ARG A 57 12.22 -0.98 -7.53
C ARG A 57 12.07 -1.89 -8.75
N PHE A 58 12.92 -2.92 -8.88
CA PHE A 58 12.76 -3.89 -9.96
C PHE A 58 11.46 -4.68 -9.82
N ILE A 59 11.08 -5.10 -8.62
CA ILE A 59 9.82 -5.81 -8.37
C ILE A 59 8.63 -4.89 -8.67
N ASP A 60 8.66 -3.67 -8.14
CA ASP A 60 7.62 -2.63 -8.35
C ASP A 60 7.38 -2.41 -9.85
N ALA A 61 8.44 -2.36 -10.66
CA ALA A 61 8.34 -2.17 -12.11
C ALA A 61 7.51 -3.26 -12.82
N PHE A 62 7.46 -4.47 -12.28
CA PHE A 62 6.60 -5.55 -12.80
C PHE A 62 5.24 -5.59 -12.11
N THR A 63 5.20 -5.37 -10.80
CA THR A 63 3.97 -5.53 -10.02
C THR A 63 2.99 -4.37 -10.23
N ASP A 64 3.49 -3.16 -10.50
CA ASP A 64 2.64 -1.99 -10.73
C ASP A 64 1.77 -2.17 -12.00
N PRO A 65 2.31 -2.54 -13.18
CA PRO A 65 1.48 -2.85 -14.36
C PRO A 65 0.55 -4.05 -14.17
N VAL A 66 1.03 -5.11 -13.53
CA VAL A 66 0.23 -6.32 -13.27
C VAL A 66 -0.98 -5.98 -12.40
N MET A 67 -0.77 -5.18 -11.35
CA MET A 67 -1.84 -4.74 -10.47
C MET A 67 -2.79 -3.78 -11.17
N GLY A 68 -2.30 -2.92 -12.07
CA GLY A 68 -3.12 -2.10 -12.97
C GLY A 68 -4.06 -2.96 -13.83
N MET A 69 -3.53 -4.00 -14.49
CA MET A 69 -4.34 -4.93 -15.30
C MET A 69 -5.34 -5.73 -14.46
N LEU A 70 -4.93 -6.20 -13.27
CA LEU A 70 -5.83 -6.91 -12.35
C LEU A 70 -6.95 -6.00 -11.85
N GLY A 71 -6.64 -4.76 -11.49
CA GLY A 71 -7.62 -3.74 -11.15
C GLY A 71 -8.61 -3.49 -12.30
N ASP A 72 -8.11 -3.42 -13.54
CA ASP A 72 -8.94 -3.20 -14.72
C ASP A 72 -9.85 -4.38 -15.07
N HIS A 73 -9.43 -5.61 -14.78
CA HIS A 73 -10.21 -6.82 -15.04
C HIS A 73 -11.12 -7.24 -13.86
N THR A 74 -10.99 -6.64 -12.68
CA THR A 74 -11.80 -7.01 -11.51
C THR A 74 -13.25 -6.54 -11.67
N ARG A 75 -14.15 -7.43 -12.09
CA ARG A 75 -15.61 -7.22 -12.09
C ARG A 75 -16.23 -7.81 -10.82
N SER A 76 -16.23 -7.06 -9.72
CA SER A 76 -16.88 -7.44 -8.47
C SER A 76 -18.24 -6.76 -8.27
N LYS A 77 -19.19 -7.43 -7.61
CA LYS A 77 -20.51 -6.90 -7.22
C LYS A 77 -20.44 -5.63 -6.35
N MET A 78 -19.30 -5.34 -5.73
CA MET A 78 -19.08 -4.15 -4.87
C MET A 78 -18.34 -3.00 -5.58
N GLY A 79 -18.08 -3.13 -6.89
CA GLY A 79 -17.33 -2.15 -7.70
C GLY A 79 -15.92 -2.62 -8.06
N LYS A 80 -15.30 -1.93 -9.03
CA LYS A 80 -14.03 -2.31 -9.66
C LYS A 80 -12.83 -2.31 -8.69
N TYR A 81 -12.77 -1.31 -7.80
CA TYR A 81 -11.60 -1.02 -6.95
C TYR A 81 -11.84 -1.16 -5.44
N ARG A 82 -13.11 -1.18 -5.01
CA ARG A 82 -13.47 -1.23 -3.58
C ARG A 82 -13.05 -2.52 -2.85
N PRO A 83 -13.16 -3.73 -3.43
CA PRO A 83 -12.74 -4.96 -2.75
C PRO A 83 -11.25 -4.96 -2.42
N TRP A 84 -10.41 -4.49 -3.34
CA TRP A 84 -8.95 -4.45 -3.16
C TRP A 84 -8.51 -3.57 -1.99
N ILE A 85 -9.18 -2.44 -1.78
CA ILE A 85 -8.88 -1.55 -0.65
C ILE A 85 -9.37 -2.16 0.67
N ILE A 86 -10.58 -2.73 0.69
CA ILE A 86 -11.16 -3.29 1.92
C ILE A 86 -10.37 -4.52 2.40
N TRP A 87 -9.97 -5.40 1.48
CA TRP A 87 -9.19 -6.59 1.80
C TRP A 87 -7.69 -6.29 1.92
N GLY A 88 -7.17 -5.30 1.19
CA GLY A 88 -5.77 -4.89 1.25
C GLY A 88 -5.42 -4.06 2.48
N ALA A 89 -6.35 -3.26 3.01
CA ALA A 89 -6.13 -2.46 4.22
C ALA A 89 -5.66 -3.26 5.45
N PRO A 90 -6.31 -4.39 5.86
CA PRO A 90 -5.82 -5.18 6.99
C PRO A 90 -4.47 -5.84 6.72
N VAL A 91 -4.22 -6.29 5.48
CA VAL A 91 -2.93 -6.87 5.08
C VAL A 91 -1.81 -5.83 5.17
N LEU A 92 -2.08 -4.62 4.68
CA LEU A 92 -1.15 -3.50 4.70
C LEU A 92 -0.86 -3.04 6.15
N GLY A 93 -1.89 -2.95 6.99
CA GLY A 93 -1.73 -2.65 8.42
C GLY A 93 -0.88 -3.70 9.16
N PHE A 94 -1.12 -4.99 8.88
CA PHE A 94 -0.32 -6.08 9.44
C PHE A 94 1.14 -6.01 8.98
N LEU A 95 1.38 -5.72 7.71
CA LEU A 95 2.74 -5.61 7.17
C LEU A 95 3.49 -4.39 7.70
N ILE A 96 2.83 -3.25 7.90
CA ILE A 96 3.44 -2.09 8.58
C ILE A 96 3.84 -2.46 10.00
N PHE A 97 2.95 -3.14 10.74
CA PHE A 97 3.29 -3.61 12.08
C PHE A 97 4.52 -4.52 12.06
N LEU A 98 4.60 -5.44 11.10
CA LEU A 98 5.75 -6.33 10.91
C LEU A 98 7.04 -5.57 10.52
N LEU A 99 6.91 -4.53 9.70
CA LEU A 99 8.01 -3.68 9.22
C LEU A 99 8.69 -2.93 10.37
N PHE A 100 7.89 -2.45 11.33
CA PHE A 100 8.35 -1.76 12.53
C PHE A 100 8.64 -2.70 13.69
N THR A 101 8.37 -4.00 13.55
CA THR A 101 8.76 -5.00 14.55
C THR A 101 10.21 -5.39 14.33
N ALA A 102 11.03 -5.26 15.39
CA ALA A 102 12.44 -5.62 15.38
C ALA A 102 12.71 -6.92 16.16
N PRO A 103 12.47 -8.11 15.56
CA PRO A 103 12.84 -9.35 16.21
C PRO A 103 14.36 -9.43 16.33
N ASP A 104 14.83 -9.84 17.50
CA ASP A 104 16.27 -9.93 17.78
C ASP A 104 16.84 -11.21 17.13
N LEU A 105 17.16 -11.11 15.84
CA LEU A 105 17.66 -12.19 15.01
C LEU A 105 19.17 -12.08 14.78
N SER A 106 19.78 -13.17 14.32
CA SER A 106 21.19 -13.13 13.90
C SER A 106 21.39 -12.15 12.73
N PRO A 107 22.61 -11.59 12.53
CA PRO A 107 22.85 -10.57 11.50
C PRO A 107 22.39 -10.97 10.08
N ASN A 108 22.63 -12.23 9.70
CA ASN A 108 22.22 -12.74 8.39
C ASN A 108 20.69 -12.88 8.29
N MET A 109 20.04 -13.30 9.36
CA MET A 109 18.58 -13.46 9.40
C MET A 109 17.85 -12.11 9.45
N LYS A 110 18.45 -11.08 10.08
CA LYS A 110 17.94 -9.71 10.04
C LYS A 110 17.83 -9.20 8.59
N VAL A 111 18.85 -9.43 7.78
CA VAL A 111 18.84 -9.03 6.36
C VAL A 111 17.70 -9.73 5.59
N VAL A 112 17.60 -11.06 5.71
CA VAL A 112 16.55 -11.82 5.01
C VAL A 112 15.15 -11.38 5.45
N TYR A 113 14.94 -11.18 6.75
CA TYR A 113 13.68 -10.71 7.30
C TYR A 113 13.28 -9.35 6.71
N VAL A 114 14.21 -8.39 6.71
CA VAL A 114 13.97 -7.04 6.19
C VAL A 114 13.65 -7.07 4.70
N TYR A 115 14.32 -7.91 3.90
CA TYR A 115 13.99 -8.11 2.48
C TYR A 115 12.59 -8.65 2.28
N VAL A 116 12.23 -9.74 2.96
CA VAL A 116 10.92 -10.39 2.77
C VAL A 116 9.79 -9.46 3.21
N VAL A 117 9.91 -8.84 4.38
CA VAL A 117 8.86 -7.97 4.93
C VAL A 117 8.73 -6.70 4.09
N TYR A 118 9.82 -6.10 3.65
CA TYR A 118 9.78 -4.90 2.81
C TYR A 118 9.17 -5.18 1.43
N ILE A 119 9.53 -6.29 0.79
CA ILE A 119 8.94 -6.67 -0.51
C ILE A 119 7.44 -6.96 -0.34
N ALA A 120 7.05 -7.68 0.71
CA ALA A 120 5.64 -7.94 0.99
C ALA A 120 4.86 -6.64 1.25
N TYR A 121 5.44 -5.71 2.02
CA TYR A 121 4.88 -4.37 2.22
C TYR A 121 4.75 -3.61 0.89
N SER A 122 5.78 -3.62 0.04
CA SER A 122 5.76 -2.95 -1.27
C SER A 122 4.59 -3.46 -2.11
N LEU A 123 4.47 -4.79 -2.25
CA LEU A 123 3.37 -5.44 -2.97
C LEU A 123 2.00 -5.05 -2.43
N ALA A 124 1.80 -5.11 -1.11
CA ALA A 124 0.53 -4.74 -0.49
C ALA A 124 0.24 -3.25 -0.71
N SER A 125 1.26 -2.39 -0.66
CA SER A 125 1.12 -0.95 -0.91
C SER A 125 0.71 -0.66 -2.34
N THR A 126 1.28 -1.36 -3.33
CA THR A 126 0.87 -1.27 -4.75
C THR A 126 -0.59 -1.69 -4.94
N VAL A 127 -0.99 -2.80 -4.30
CA VAL A 127 -2.35 -3.34 -4.36
C VAL A 127 -3.39 -2.37 -3.79
N VAL A 128 -3.04 -1.55 -2.81
CA VAL A 128 -3.95 -0.56 -2.21
C VAL A 128 -3.86 0.80 -2.90
N ASN A 129 -2.66 1.29 -3.21
CA ASN A 129 -2.45 2.63 -3.77
C ASN A 129 -2.94 2.76 -5.20
N ILE A 130 -2.72 1.77 -6.08
CA ILE A 130 -3.16 1.87 -7.48
C ILE A 130 -4.69 2.02 -7.59
N PRO A 131 -5.51 1.17 -6.94
CA PRO A 131 -6.97 1.35 -6.90
C PRO A 131 -7.40 2.66 -6.23
N TYR A 132 -6.68 3.09 -5.18
CA TYR A 132 -6.99 4.32 -4.46
C TYR A 132 -6.83 5.55 -5.35
N HIS A 133 -5.70 5.67 -6.07
CA HIS A 133 -5.48 6.73 -7.04
C HIS A 133 -6.45 6.66 -8.22
N SER A 134 -6.85 5.45 -8.64
CA SER A 134 -7.82 5.22 -9.73
C SER A 134 -9.27 5.55 -9.34
N LEU A 135 -9.61 5.57 -8.04
CA LEU A 135 -10.94 5.94 -7.55
C LEU A 135 -11.16 7.45 -7.52
N THR A 136 -10.09 8.25 -7.33
CA THR A 136 -10.15 9.72 -7.35
C THR A 136 -10.82 10.27 -8.62
N PRO A 137 -10.43 9.89 -9.85
CA PRO A 137 -11.07 10.38 -11.07
C PRO A 137 -12.51 9.85 -11.24
N VAL A 138 -12.83 8.65 -10.75
CA VAL A 138 -14.20 8.10 -10.83
C VAL A 138 -15.18 8.83 -9.92
N MET A 139 -14.72 9.36 -8.79
CA MET A 139 -15.53 10.25 -7.93
C MET A 139 -15.64 11.67 -8.48
N SER A 140 -14.81 12.04 -9.46
CA SER A 140 -14.73 13.38 -10.03
C SER A 140 -15.52 13.55 -11.33
N GLN A 141 -16.12 12.49 -11.90
CA GLN A 141 -16.96 12.61 -13.09
C GLN A 141 -18.36 13.12 -12.74
N ASP A 142 -18.44 14.38 -12.35
CA ASP A 142 -19.59 15.20 -12.71
C ASP A 142 -19.36 15.67 -14.16
N PRO A 143 -20.22 15.33 -15.14
CA PRO A 143 -20.08 15.75 -16.54
C PRO A 143 -20.20 17.27 -16.78
N TYR A 144 -20.27 18.08 -15.73
CA TYR A 144 -20.47 19.53 -15.75
C TYR A 144 -19.26 20.36 -15.32
N GLN A 145 -18.04 19.80 -15.30
CA GLN A 145 -16.79 20.58 -15.29
C GLN A 145 -15.76 20.05 -16.28
#